data_AF-A0A498LIX1-F1
#
_entry.id   AF-A0A498LIX1-F1
#
_cell.length_a   1.000
_cell.length_b   1.000
_cell.length_c   1.000
_cell.angle_alpha   90.00
_cell.angle_beta   90.00
_cell.angle_gamma   90.00
#
_symmetry.space_group_name_H-M   'P 1'
#
loop_
_entity.id
_entity.type
_entity.pdbx_description
1 polymer ?
#
loop_
_entity_poly.entity_id
_entity_poly.type
_entity_poly.pdbx_seq_one_letter_code
_entity_poly.pdbx_strand_id
1 'polypeptide(L)'
;MGNEGRPEGKIAIVQTTLRPDAVLWSEEAKKIILIELTVPWEEGCEQAFERKNAKYQDLLQDCRGKGWQAWLFPVEVGCRGFPAQSVWRMLTAIGVMGRERKMTVRRMGEAAERASCWLWSRREEFSWKPGGVDGQ
;
A
#
# COMPACT_ATOMS: atom_id res chain seq x y z
N MET A 1 9.68 44.32 21.22
CA MET A 1 10.71 43.88 20.25
C MET A 1 10.48 42.40 19.98
N GLY A 2 10.19 42.05 18.72
CA GLY A 2 10.28 40.69 18.17
C GLY A 2 9.32 39.63 18.70
N ASN A 3 8.04 39.68 18.33
CA ASN A 3 7.26 38.45 18.20
C ASN A 3 7.80 37.75 16.94
N GLU A 4 8.69 36.78 17.11
CA GLU A 4 9.06 35.87 16.03
C GLU A 4 7.81 35.03 15.70
N GLY A 5 7.12 35.45 14.65
CA GLY A 5 6.03 34.69 14.06
C GLY A 5 6.53 33.29 13.75
N ARG A 6 5.89 32.28 14.36
CA ARG A 6 5.97 30.89 13.93
C ARG A 6 5.85 30.91 12.40
N PRO A 7 6.82 30.35 11.64
CA PRO A 7 6.74 30.39 10.19
C PRO A 7 5.42 29.74 9.76
N GLU A 8 4.60 30.52 9.05
CA GLU A 8 3.37 30.05 8.44
C GLU A 8 3.70 28.78 7.68
N GLY A 9 3.10 27.67 8.10
CA GLY A 9 3.45 26.34 7.64
C GLY A 9 3.32 26.28 6.14
N LYS A 10 4.45 26.24 5.42
CA LYS A 10 4.49 25.87 4.01
C LYS A 10 3.80 24.52 3.90
N ILE A 11 2.58 24.55 3.38
CA ILE A 11 1.74 23.37 3.20
C ILE A 11 2.49 22.43 2.27
N ALA A 12 3.11 21.41 2.86
CA ALA A 12 3.96 20.43 2.19
C ALA A 12 3.12 19.35 1.50
N ILE A 13 1.95 19.70 0.97
CA ILE A 13 0.94 18.77 0.47
C ILE A 13 1.06 18.69 -1.04
N VAL A 14 1.23 17.49 -1.59
CA VAL A 14 1.03 17.19 -3.01
C VAL A 14 -0.42 16.73 -3.18
N GLN A 15 -1.18 17.44 -4.01
CA GLN A 15 -2.54 17.04 -4.33
C GLN A 15 -2.52 16.02 -5.46
N THR A 16 -3.31 14.97 -5.33
CA THR A 16 -3.44 13.93 -6.35
C THR A 16 -4.83 13.31 -6.29
N THR A 17 -5.31 12.82 -7.43
CA THR A 17 -6.52 11.99 -7.52
C THR A 17 -6.20 10.50 -7.42
N LEU A 18 -4.91 10.14 -7.42
CA LEU A 18 -4.46 8.77 -7.28
C LEU A 18 -4.72 8.25 -5.86
N ARG A 19 -5.09 6.97 -5.77
CA ARG A 19 -5.44 6.30 -4.51
C ARG A 19 -4.61 5.02 -4.37
N PRO A 20 -3.39 5.08 -3.84
CA PRO A 20 -2.67 3.88 -3.43
C PRO A 20 -3.45 3.19 -2.30
N ASP A 21 -3.27 1.87 -2.17
CA ASP A 21 -3.97 1.06 -1.16
C ASP A 21 -3.63 1.48 0.28
N ALA A 22 -2.39 1.91 0.52
CA ALA A 22 -2.01 2.54 1.77
C ALA A 22 -0.93 3.63 1.57
N VAL A 23 -0.92 4.60 2.50
CA VAL A 23 0.07 5.67 2.56
C VAL A 23 0.58 5.76 4.00
N LEU A 24 1.89 5.76 4.16
CA LEU A 24 2.55 6.05 5.43
C LEU A 24 3.40 7.30 5.25
N TRP A 25 3.30 8.28 6.15
CA TRP A 25 4.12 9.48 6.08
C TRP A 25 4.54 9.98 7.45
N SER A 26 5.65 10.71 7.48
CA SER A 26 6.15 11.42 8.64
C SER A 26 6.55 12.83 8.20
N GLU A 27 5.84 13.83 8.72
CA GLU A 27 6.13 15.24 8.45
C GLU A 27 7.48 15.66 9.03
N GLU A 28 7.80 15.18 10.23
CA GLU A 28 9.07 15.45 10.92
C GLU A 28 10.26 14.93 10.12
N ALA A 29 10.19 13.67 9.66
CA ALA A 29 11.27 13.08 8.87
C ALA A 29 11.21 13.48 7.37
N LYS A 30 10.17 14.18 6.94
CA LYS A 30 9.83 14.45 5.53
C LYS A 30 9.88 13.19 4.67
N LYS A 31 9.24 12.11 5.13
CA LYS A 31 9.18 10.81 4.45
C LYS A 31 7.75 10.46 4.08
N ILE A 32 7.56 9.90 2.88
CA ILE A 32 6.29 9.33 2.43
C ILE A 32 6.54 7.99 1.72
N ILE A 33 5.73 7.01 2.06
CA ILE A 33 5.77 5.66 1.52
C ILE A 33 4.38 5.33 1.00
N LEU A 34 4.28 5.12 -0.31
CA LEU A 34 3.08 4.61 -0.97
C LEU A 34 3.16 3.09 -1.03
N ILE A 35 2.08 2.41 -0.71
CA ILE A 35 1.98 0.95 -0.76
C ILE A 35 0.81 0.60 -1.68
N GLU A 36 1.08 -0.28 -2.63
CA GLU A 36 0.13 -0.72 -3.64
C GLU A 36 0.13 -2.25 -3.64
N LEU A 37 -1.04 -2.86 -3.46
CA LEU A 37 -1.21 -4.29 -3.53
C LEU A 37 -1.22 -4.73 -4.99
N THR A 38 -0.52 -5.82 -5.29
CA THR A 38 -0.49 -6.44 -6.61
C THR A 38 -0.88 -7.91 -6.49
N VAL A 39 -1.52 -8.41 -7.54
CA VAL A 39 -1.79 -9.84 -7.71
C VAL A 39 -0.92 -10.30 -8.88
N PRO A 40 0.07 -11.17 -8.65
CA PRO A 40 0.85 -11.73 -9.74
C PRO A 40 -0.04 -12.72 -10.47
N TRP A 41 -0.55 -12.36 -11.64
CA TRP A 41 -0.98 -13.36 -12.61
C TRP A 41 0.28 -13.86 -13.33
N GLU A 42 0.46 -15.17 -13.47
CA GLU A 42 1.74 -15.83 -13.81
C GLU A 42 2.38 -15.41 -15.15
N GLU A 43 1.68 -14.65 -15.99
CA GLU A 43 2.21 -14.11 -17.25
C GLU A 43 2.17 -12.57 -17.22
N GLY A 44 3.34 -11.93 -17.06
CA GLY A 44 3.49 -10.47 -17.17
C GLY A 44 3.89 -9.71 -15.89
N CYS A 45 4.46 -10.40 -14.89
CA CYS A 45 4.84 -9.83 -13.60
C CYS A 45 5.71 -8.55 -13.73
N GLU A 46 6.68 -8.52 -14.65
CA GLU A 46 7.49 -7.31 -14.91
C GLU A 46 6.66 -6.17 -15.50
N GLN A 47 5.78 -6.43 -16.47
CA GLN A 47 4.99 -5.37 -17.10
C GLN A 47 3.96 -4.77 -16.15
N ALA A 48 3.36 -5.56 -15.26
CA ALA A 48 2.43 -5.06 -14.24
C ALA A 48 3.16 -4.20 -13.18
N PHE A 49 4.36 -4.62 -12.79
CA PHE A 49 5.26 -3.87 -11.91
C PHE A 49 5.71 -2.54 -12.54
N GLU A 50 6.12 -2.55 -13.80
CA GLU A 50 6.52 -1.35 -14.55
C GLU A 50 5.35 -0.37 -14.75
N ARG A 51 4.17 -0.86 -15.13
CA ARG A 51 2.98 -0.03 -15.31
C ARG A 51 2.53 0.62 -14.00
N LYS A 52 2.58 -0.10 -12.87
CA LYS A 52 2.25 0.46 -11.54
C LYS A 52 3.31 1.45 -11.07
N ASN A 53 4.59 1.18 -11.31
CA ASN A 53 5.65 2.15 -11.04
C ASN A 53 5.46 3.43 -11.86
N ALA A 54 5.15 3.31 -13.15
CA ALA A 54 4.91 4.44 -14.05
C ALA A 54 3.75 5.33 -13.56
N LYS A 55 2.63 4.72 -13.13
CA LYS A 55 1.44 5.45 -12.64
C LYS A 55 1.75 6.46 -11.52
N TYR A 56 2.66 6.13 -10.61
CA TYR A 56 2.98 6.98 -9.46
C TYR A 56 4.32 7.71 -9.60
N GLN A 57 5.08 7.53 -10.69
CA GLN A 57 6.39 8.18 -10.83
C GLN A 57 6.28 9.70 -10.70
N ASP A 58 5.34 10.32 -11.42
CA ASP A 58 5.15 11.76 -11.40
C ASP A 58 4.79 12.25 -9.99
N LEU A 59 3.89 11.54 -9.31
CA LEU A 59 3.53 11.84 -7.92
C LEU A 59 4.74 11.76 -6.99
N LEU A 60 5.60 10.75 -7.14
CA LEU A 60 6.81 10.62 -6.34
C LEU A 60 7.80 11.76 -6.64
N GLN A 61 7.91 12.19 -7.89
CA GLN A 61 8.74 13.32 -8.29
C GLN A 61 8.22 14.63 -7.71
N ASP A 62 6.91 14.88 -7.76
CA ASP A 62 6.28 16.04 -7.14
C ASP A 62 6.52 16.09 -5.64
N CYS A 63 6.43 14.95 -4.95
CA CYS A 63 6.77 14.83 -3.54
C CYS A 63 8.23 15.22 -3.29
N ARG A 64 9.15 14.67 -4.10
CA ARG A 64 10.59 14.96 -4.01
C ARG A 64 10.91 16.42 -4.30
N GLY A 65 10.24 17.04 -5.28
CA GLY A 65 10.36 18.46 -5.58
C GLY A 65 9.93 19.37 -4.43
N LYS A 66 9.01 18.90 -3.58
CA LYS A 66 8.60 19.58 -2.32
C LYS A 66 9.47 19.22 -1.11
N GLY A 67 10.60 18.55 -1.31
CA GLY A 67 11.56 18.20 -0.26
C GLY A 67 11.22 16.94 0.52
N TRP A 68 10.30 16.11 0.04
CA TRP A 68 10.00 14.82 0.67
C TRP A 68 10.87 13.70 0.10
N GLN A 69 11.25 12.75 0.95
CA GLN A 69 11.75 11.46 0.50
C GLN A 69 10.55 10.54 0.24
N ALA A 70 10.37 10.15 -1.03
CA ALA A 70 9.19 9.43 -1.48
C ALA A 70 9.57 8.06 -2.07
N TRP A 71 8.90 7.00 -1.60
CA TRP A 71 9.04 5.63 -2.10
C TRP A 71 7.68 5.01 -2.44
N LEU A 72 7.70 4.07 -3.38
CA LEU A 72 6.56 3.22 -3.70
C LEU A 72 6.98 1.76 -3.47
N PHE A 73 6.15 1.01 -2.75
CA PHE A 73 6.29 -0.43 -2.61
C PHE A 73 5.06 -1.11 -3.23
N PRO A 74 5.20 -1.66 -4.45
CA PRO A 74 4.26 -2.66 -4.93
C PRO A 74 4.49 -3.95 -4.12
N VAL A 75 3.45 -4.43 -3.45
CA VAL A 75 3.49 -5.55 -2.52
C VAL A 75 2.60 -6.66 -3.05
N GLU A 76 3.16 -7.87 -3.14
CA GLU A 76 2.44 -9.00 -3.72
C GLU A 76 2.20 -10.07 -2.66
N VAL A 77 0.96 -10.55 -2.59
CA VAL A 77 0.57 -11.68 -1.75
C VAL A 77 -0.29 -12.61 -2.58
N GLY A 78 0.19 -13.83 -2.80
CA GLY A 78 -0.53 -14.85 -3.55
C GLY A 78 -1.83 -15.25 -2.87
N CYS A 79 -2.86 -15.54 -3.68
CA CYS A 79 -4.20 -15.89 -3.21
C CYS A 79 -4.25 -17.15 -2.32
N ARG A 80 -3.22 -18.01 -2.38
CA ARG A 80 -3.06 -19.20 -1.52
C ARG A 80 -2.26 -18.91 -0.24
N GLY A 81 -2.11 -17.64 0.13
CA GLY A 81 -1.40 -17.23 1.33
C GLY A 81 0.12 -17.28 1.21
N PHE A 82 0.66 -16.95 0.03
CA PHE A 82 2.10 -16.88 -0.23
C PHE A 82 2.55 -15.42 -0.40
N PRO A 83 3.03 -14.75 0.66
CA PRO A 83 3.60 -13.41 0.57
C PRO A 83 4.91 -13.42 -0.23
N ALA A 84 5.04 -12.52 -1.21
CA ALA A 84 6.24 -12.39 -2.01
C ALA A 84 7.37 -11.67 -1.26
N GLN A 85 8.58 -11.68 -1.84
CA GLN A 85 9.74 -10.99 -1.26
C GLN A 85 9.54 -9.47 -1.13
N SER A 86 8.65 -8.88 -1.93
CA SER A 86 8.28 -7.47 -1.85
C SER A 86 7.68 -7.09 -0.49
N VAL A 87 6.89 -7.97 0.12
CA VAL A 87 6.34 -7.77 1.48
C VAL A 87 7.47 -7.63 2.50
N TRP A 88 8.48 -8.49 2.43
CA TRP A 88 9.62 -8.45 3.34
C TRP A 88 10.43 -7.16 3.19
N ARG A 89 10.64 -6.71 1.95
CA ARG A 89 11.32 -5.44 1.64
C ARG A 89 10.55 -4.25 2.19
N MET A 90 9.23 -4.21 1.96
CA MET A 90 8.34 -3.16 2.47
C MET A 90 8.37 -3.11 4.01
N LEU A 91 8.19 -4.24 4.69
CA LEU A 91 8.21 -4.31 6.16
C LEU A 91 9.56 -3.82 6.73
N THR A 92 10.67 -4.21 6.10
CA THR A 92 11.99 -3.76 6.51
C THR A 92 12.16 -2.25 6.31
N ALA A 93 11.66 -1.70 5.21
CA ALA A 93 11.73 -0.26 4.92
C ALA A 93 10.91 0.58 5.91
N ILE A 94 9.80 0.05 6.42
CA ILE A 94 8.99 0.72 7.46
C ILE A 94 9.45 0.42 8.89
N GLY A 95 10.59 -0.27 9.05
CA GLY A 95 11.20 -0.54 10.36
C GLY A 95 10.65 -1.75 11.12
N VAL A 96 9.74 -2.54 10.52
CA VAL A 96 9.20 -3.77 11.12
C VAL A 96 10.22 -4.90 10.96
N MET A 97 10.76 -5.36 12.09
CA MET A 97 11.89 -6.31 12.12
C MET A 97 11.63 -7.53 13.01
N GLY A 98 12.56 -8.49 12.98
CA GLY A 98 12.57 -9.62 13.91
C GLY A 98 11.30 -10.50 13.88
N ARG A 99 10.80 -10.83 15.07
CA ARG A 99 9.62 -11.69 15.27
C ARG A 99 8.34 -11.04 14.74
N GLU A 100 8.21 -9.73 14.91
CA GLU A 100 7.05 -8.97 14.43
C GLU A 100 6.94 -9.07 12.90
N ARG A 101 8.05 -8.90 12.18
CA ARG A 101 8.08 -9.06 10.72
C ARG A 101 7.54 -10.42 10.28
N LYS A 102 8.01 -11.51 10.90
CA LYS A 102 7.53 -12.87 10.58
C LYS A 102 6.03 -13.02 10.85
N MET A 103 5.54 -12.44 11.94
CA MET A 103 4.12 -12.47 12.30
C MET A 103 3.28 -11.69 11.30
N THR A 104 3.70 -10.49 10.91
CA THR A 104 2.99 -9.65 9.94
C THR A 104 2.94 -10.30 8.57
N VAL A 105 4.07 -10.85 8.07
CA VAL A 105 4.11 -11.60 6.81
C VAL A 105 3.09 -12.74 6.83
N ARG A 106 3.09 -13.55 7.89
CA ARG A 106 2.15 -14.66 8.05
C ARG A 106 0.69 -14.18 8.03
N ARG A 107 0.37 -13.12 8.79
CA ARG A 107 -0.99 -12.56 8.83
C ARG A 107 -1.46 -12.03 7.48
N MET A 108 -0.57 -11.41 6.70
CA MET A 108 -0.89 -10.97 5.34
C MET A 108 -1.22 -12.15 4.43
N GLY A 109 -0.45 -13.24 4.51
CA GLY A 109 -0.74 -14.49 3.80
C GLY A 109 -2.10 -15.08 4.19
N GLU A 110 -2.34 -15.27 5.48
CA GLU A 110 -3.62 -15.80 5.99
C GLU A 110 -4.82 -14.92 5.59
N ALA A 111 -4.65 -13.60 5.58
CA ALA A 111 -5.70 -12.68 5.15
C ALA A 111 -6.02 -12.84 3.65
N ALA A 112 -4.99 -12.92 2.80
CA ALA A 112 -5.15 -13.14 1.36
C ALA A 112 -5.82 -14.48 1.06
N GLU A 113 -5.43 -15.54 1.78
CA GLU A 113 -6.02 -16.87 1.66
C GLU A 113 -7.50 -16.87 2.04
N ARG A 114 -7.84 -16.33 3.22
CA ARG A 114 -9.23 -16.26 3.67
C ARG A 114 -10.11 -15.46 2.72
N ALA A 115 -9.63 -14.30 2.26
CA ALA A 115 -10.36 -13.48 1.31
C ALA A 115 -10.58 -14.22 -0.02
N SER A 116 -9.55 -14.90 -0.53
CA SER A 116 -9.63 -15.65 -1.78
C SER A 116 -10.56 -16.86 -1.66
N CYS A 117 -10.51 -17.58 -0.55
CA CYS A 117 -11.42 -18.70 -0.26
C CYS A 117 -12.88 -18.23 -0.16
N TRP A 118 -13.11 -17.08 0.49
CA TRP A 118 -14.43 -16.46 0.57
C TRP A 118 -14.98 -16.09 -0.81
N LEU A 119 -14.16 -15.48 -1.66
CA LEU A 119 -14.52 -15.14 -3.05
C LEU A 119 -14.83 -16.39 -3.86
N TRP A 120 -13.98 -17.42 -3.77
CA TRP A 120 -14.17 -18.69 -4.49
C TRP A 120 -15.44 -19.43 -4.07
N SER A 121 -15.77 -19.39 -2.78
CA SER A 121 -16.99 -20.01 -2.24
C SER A 121 -18.25 -19.35 -2.77
N ARG A 122 -18.17 -18.08 -3.19
CA ARG A 122 -19.28 -17.29 -3.75
C ARG A 122 -19.23 -17.15 -5.27
N ARG A 123 -18.37 -17.91 -5.96
CA ARG A 123 -18.15 -17.76 -7.41
C ARG A 123 -19.42 -17.96 -8.28
N GLU A 124 -20.44 -18.61 -7.73
CA GLU A 124 -21.73 -18.86 -8.40
C GLU A 124 -22.78 -17.78 -8.09
N GLU A 125 -22.48 -16.82 -7.20
CA GLU A 125 -23.34 -15.69 -6.91
C GLU A 125 -23.21 -14.63 -8.03
N PHE A 126 -24.29 -14.42 -8.77
CA PHE A 126 -24.32 -13.42 -9.86
C PHE A 126 -24.53 -11.98 -9.37
N SER A 127 -24.77 -11.76 -8.08
CA SER A 127 -24.99 -10.42 -7.51
C SER A 127 -24.24 -10.21 -6.20
N TRP A 128 -23.28 -9.29 -6.22
CA TRP A 128 -22.51 -8.84 -5.05
C TRP A 128 -23.24 -7.72 -4.30
N LYS A 129 -24.53 -7.89 -4.03
CA LYS A 129 -25.25 -6.95 -3.17
C LYS A 129 -24.79 -7.17 -1.72
N PRO A 130 -24.58 -6.11 -0.91
CA PRO A 130 -24.44 -6.28 0.52
C PRO A 130 -25.65 -7.09 0.99
N GLY A 131 -25.43 -8.24 1.62
CA GLY A 131 -26.52 -9.05 2.16
C GLY A 131 -27.40 -8.14 3.00
N GLY A 132 -28.70 -8.11 2.69
CA GLY A 132 -29.66 -7.50 3.59
C GLY A 132 -29.46 -8.11 4.96
N VAL A 133 -29.57 -7.27 6.00
CA VAL A 133 -29.58 -7.69 7.39
C VAL A 133 -30.58 -8.86 7.52
N ASP A 134 -30.06 -10.07 7.69
CA ASP A 134 -30.89 -11.21 8.03
C ASP A 134 -31.37 -10.95 9.46
N GLY A 135 -32.63 -10.52 9.57
CA GLY A 135 -33.33 -10.48 10.83
C GLY A 135 -33.62 -11.90 11.30
N GLN A 136 -32.94 -12.33 12.35
CA GLN A 136 -33.49 -13.21 13.38
C GLN A 136 -32.75 -13.04 14.70
#